data_AF-A0A6B3GIA2-F1
#
_entry.id   AF-A0A6B3GIA2-F1
#
_cell.length_a   1.000
_cell.length_b   1.000
_cell.length_c   1.000
_cell.angle_alpha   90.00
_cell.angle_beta   90.00
_cell.angle_gamma   90.00
#
_symmetry.space_group_name_H-M   'P 1'
#
loop_
_entity.id
_entity.type
_entity.pdbx_description
1 polymer ?
#
loop_
_entity_poly.entity_id
_entity_poly.type
_entity_poly.pdbx_seq_one_letter_code
_entity_poly.pdbx_strand_id
1 'polypeptide(L)'
;MSENRSTDTPVPVGIDELLERVRAGYDRIDPREAATAAEAGALLVDIRYAALRDRDGLIPGALVVERNELEWRLDPQGSHR
;
A
#
# COMPACT_ATOMS: atom_id res chain seq x y z
N MET A 1 -36.55 27.49 9.11
CA MET A 1 -36.01 26.25 8.53
C MET A 1 -34.51 26.24 8.82
N SER A 2 -34.11 25.67 9.96
CA SER A 2 -32.70 25.61 10.35
C SER A 2 -32.03 24.45 9.61
N GLU A 3 -31.01 24.76 8.81
CA GLU A 3 -30.13 23.76 8.21
C GLU A 3 -29.16 23.24 9.28
N ASN A 4 -29.38 22.02 9.76
CA ASN A 4 -28.43 21.31 10.62
C ASN A 4 -27.34 20.68 9.74
N ARG A 5 -26.34 21.47 9.36
CA ARG A 5 -25.16 20.95 8.67
C ARG A 5 -24.26 20.31 9.75
N SER A 6 -24.44 19.02 9.99
CA SER A 6 -23.56 18.23 10.85
C SER A 6 -22.16 18.23 10.23
N THR A 7 -21.29 19.13 10.69
CA THR A 7 -19.85 19.05 10.44
C THR A 7 -19.25 18.12 11.49
N ASP A 8 -19.45 16.82 11.34
CA ASP A 8 -18.60 15.85 12.01
C ASP A 8 -17.28 15.82 11.24
N THR A 9 -16.42 16.81 11.47
CA THR A 9 -15.04 16.72 11.01
C THR A 9 -14.37 15.70 11.92
N PRO A 10 -14.00 14.51 11.42
CA PRO A 10 -13.38 13.50 12.27
C PRO A 10 -12.14 14.12 12.91
N VAL A 11 -12.06 14.01 14.24
CA VAL A 11 -10.90 14.47 15.01
C VAL A 11 -9.65 13.85 14.39
N PRO A 12 -8.61 14.65 14.09
CA PRO A 12 -7.35 14.11 13.57
C PRO A 12 -6.80 13.06 14.54
N VAL A 13 -6.72 11.81 14.09
CA VAL A 13 -6.13 10.71 14.85
C VAL A 13 -4.62 10.71 14.67
N GLY A 14 -3.90 10.14 15.64
CA GLY A 14 -2.46 9.92 15.51
C GLY A 14 -2.12 8.97 14.36
N ILE A 15 -0.89 9.05 13.84
CA ILE A 15 -0.46 8.20 12.72
C ILE A 15 -0.56 6.70 13.06
N ASP A 16 -0.27 6.31 14.30
CA ASP A 16 -0.34 4.91 14.73
C ASP A 16 -1.77 4.37 14.71
N GLU A 17 -2.72 5.14 15.25
CA GLU A 17 -4.15 4.77 15.26
C GLU A 17 -4.71 4.71 13.83
N LEU A 18 -4.33 5.68 12.98
CA LEU A 18 -4.70 5.67 11.57
C LEU A 18 -4.18 4.40 10.87
N LEU A 19 -2.91 4.06 11.09
CA LEU A 19 -2.29 2.89 10.51
C LEU A 19 -2.96 1.60 11.01
N GLU A 20 -3.23 1.49 12.31
CA GLU A 20 -3.92 0.33 12.89
C GLU A 20 -5.29 0.12 12.23
N ARG A 21 -6.10 1.19 12.13
CA ARG A 21 -7.42 1.14 11.52
C ARG A 21 -7.39 0.70 10.05
N VAL A 22 -6.47 1.26 9.27
CA VAL A 22 -6.31 0.88 7.86
C VAL A 22 -5.80 -0.56 7.73
N ARG A 23 -4.84 -0.94 8.58
CA ARG A 23 -4.25 -2.28 8.61
C ARG A 23 -5.25 -3.38 8.97
N ALA A 24 -6.27 -3.07 9.78
CA ALA A 24 -7.34 -4.01 10.10
C ALA A 24 -8.21 -4.39 8.89
N GLY A 25 -8.20 -3.57 7.82
CA GLY A 25 -8.91 -3.86 6.57
C GLY A 25 -8.11 -4.69 5.55
N TYR A 26 -6.85 -5.03 5.83
CA TYR A 26 -6.00 -5.81 4.94
C TYR A 26 -5.81 -7.23 5.46
N ASP A 27 -5.84 -8.21 4.56
CA ASP A 27 -5.37 -9.55 4.86
C ASP A 27 -3.84 -9.55 4.93
N ARG A 28 -3.30 -10.00 6.07
CA ARG A 28 -1.86 -10.08 6.32
C ARG A 28 -1.44 -11.53 6.25
N ILE A 29 -0.72 -11.86 5.18
CA ILE A 29 -0.18 -13.20 4.95
C ILE A 29 1.27 -13.32 5.46
N ASP A 30 1.64 -14.53 5.89
CA ASP A 30 3.01 -14.90 6.27
C ASP A 30 3.95 -14.95 5.05
N PRO A 31 5.28 -14.77 5.21
CA PRO A 31 6.22 -14.91 4.09
C PRO A 31 6.12 -16.21 3.27
N ARG A 32 5.78 -17.35 3.89
CA ARG A 32 5.60 -18.63 3.18
C ARG A 32 4.31 -18.65 2.35
N GLU A 33 3.25 -18.04 2.88
CA GLU A 33 1.99 -17.89 2.15
C GLU A 33 2.16 -16.94 0.97
N ALA A 34 2.90 -15.84 1.16
CA ALA A 34 3.25 -14.91 0.09
C ALA A 34 4.07 -15.58 -1.02
N ALA A 35 5.04 -16.42 -0.66
CA ALA A 35 5.81 -17.20 -1.63
C ALA A 35 4.92 -18.17 -2.42
N THR A 36 4.07 -18.93 -1.73
CA THR A 36 3.11 -19.85 -2.36
C THR A 36 2.15 -19.10 -3.30
N ALA A 37 1.64 -17.94 -2.88
CA ALA A 37 0.76 -17.12 -3.70
C ALA A 37 1.47 -16.61 -4.95
N ALA A 38 2.72 -16.16 -4.84
CA ALA A 38 3.53 -15.72 -5.97
C ALA A 38 3.78 -16.86 -6.97
N GLU A 39 4.10 -18.07 -6.48
CA GLU A 39 4.24 -19.28 -7.31
C GLU A 39 2.92 -19.64 -8.01
N ALA A 40 1.78 -19.37 -7.39
CA ALA A 40 0.45 -19.54 -7.96
C ALA A 40 0.01 -18.40 -8.92
N GLY A 41 0.88 -17.40 -9.13
CA GLY A 41 0.64 -16.31 -10.09
C GLY A 41 0.23 -14.97 -9.47
N ALA A 42 0.27 -14.82 -8.14
CA ALA A 42 0.07 -13.51 -7.51
C ALA A 42 1.24 -12.55 -7.84
N LEU A 43 0.93 -11.26 -7.95
CA LEU A 43 1.93 -10.22 -8.19
C LEU A 43 2.51 -9.72 -6.86
N LEU A 44 3.80 -9.92 -6.64
CA LEU A 44 4.53 -9.26 -5.56
C LEU A 44 4.93 -7.85 -6.01
N VAL A 45 4.61 -6.85 -5.19
CA VAL A 45 4.97 -5.45 -5.43
C VAL A 45 5.88 -4.96 -4.32
N ASP A 46 7.12 -4.60 -4.65
CA ASP A 46 8.08 -4.02 -3.72
C ASP A 46 8.01 -2.49 -3.76
N ILE A 47 7.57 -1.89 -2.67
CA ILE A 47 7.37 -0.44 -2.54
C ILE A 47 8.49 0.29 -1.79
N ARG A 48 9.58 -0.43 -1.50
CA ARG A 48 10.74 0.11 -0.78
C ARG A 48 11.59 1.00 -1.68
N TYR A 49 12.12 2.07 -1.10
CA TYR A 49 13.12 2.91 -1.77
C TYR A 49 14.41 2.13 -2.08
N ALA A 50 15.13 2.54 -3.13
CA ALA A 50 16.31 1.85 -3.66
C ALA A 50 17.33 1.40 -2.60
N ALA A 51 17.73 2.28 -1.66
CA ALA A 51 18.76 1.93 -0.68
C ALA A 51 18.39 0.76 0.26
N LEU A 52 17.11 0.47 0.51
CA LEU A 52 16.72 -0.75 1.24
C LEU A 52 16.87 -2.00 0.37
N ARG A 53 16.58 -1.89 -0.92
CA ARG A 53 16.73 -3.00 -1.88
C ARG A 53 18.20 -3.32 -2.11
N ASP A 54 19.05 -2.30 -2.15
CA ASP A 54 20.51 -2.47 -2.27
C ASP A 54 21.09 -3.17 -1.03
N ARG A 55 20.53 -2.89 0.15
CA ARG A 55 20.97 -3.49 1.42
C ARG A 55 20.43 -4.91 1.64
N ASP A 56 19.12 -5.09 1.44
CA ASP A 56 18.39 -6.30 1.85
C ASP A 56 18.13 -7.28 0.70
N GLY A 57 18.43 -6.87 -0.53
CA GLY A 57 18.07 -7.59 -1.74
C GLY A 57 16.61 -7.40 -2.15
N LEU A 58 16.28 -7.94 -3.32
CA LEU A 58 14.95 -7.92 -3.94
C LEU A 58 14.43 -9.36 -4.04
N ILE A 59 13.14 -9.54 -3.78
CA ILE A 59 12.47 -10.83 -4.01
C ILE A 59 12.41 -11.05 -5.54
N PRO A 60 12.94 -12.18 -6.07
CA PRO A 60 12.91 -12.46 -7.49
C PRO A 60 11.48 -12.39 -8.06
N GLY A 61 11.32 -11.70 -9.20
CA GLY A 61 10.03 -11.54 -9.87
C GLY A 61 9.11 -10.47 -9.29
N ALA A 62 9.47 -9.80 -8.19
CA ALA A 62 8.69 -8.69 -7.67
C ALA A 62 8.75 -7.46 -8.58
N LEU A 63 7.60 -6.82 -8.80
CA LEU A 63 7.50 -5.53 -9.48
C LEU A 63 7.92 -4.42 -8.54
N VAL A 64 8.94 -3.67 -8.90
CA VAL A 64 9.41 -2.52 -8.11
C VAL A 64 8.57 -1.29 -8.47
N VAL A 65 7.93 -0.69 -7.46
CA VAL A 65 7.20 0.57 -7.58
C VAL A 65 7.41 1.36 -6.30
N GLU A 66 8.28 2.37 -6.31
CA GLU A 66 8.53 3.13 -5.08
C GLU A 66 7.23 3.78 -4.57
N ARG A 67 7.06 3.84 -3.25
CA ARG A 67 5.79 4.26 -2.65
C ARG A 67 5.33 5.66 -3.09
N ASN A 68 6.27 6.56 -3.34
CA ASN A 68 6.03 7.91 -3.85
C ASN A 68 5.61 7.95 -5.34
N GLU A 69 5.68 6.83 -6.04
CA GLU A 69 5.29 6.70 -7.43
C GLU A 69 3.97 5.97 -7.66
N LEU A 70 3.50 5.25 -6.63
CA LEU A 70 2.35 4.35 -6.74
C LEU A 70 1.13 5.06 -7.31
N GLU A 71 0.79 6.23 -6.78
CA GLU A 71 -0.47 6.92 -7.08
C GLU A 71 -0.59 7.32 -8.55
N TRP A 72 0.49 7.75 -9.19
CA TRP A 72 0.46 8.20 -10.59
C TRP A 72 0.83 7.09 -11.59
N ARG A 73 1.64 6.12 -11.16
CA ARG A 73 2.05 5.00 -12.02
C ARG A 73 0.99 3.91 -12.10
N LEU A 74 0.11 3.81 -11.10
CA LEU A 74 -0.99 2.84 -11.05
C LEU A 74 -2.37 3.47 -11.28
N ASP A 75 -2.44 4.76 -11.60
CA ASP A 75 -3.69 5.39 -12.02
C ASP A 75 -4.14 4.81 -13.37
N PRO A 76 -5.28 4.11 -13.44
CA PRO A 76 -5.80 3.57 -14.70
C PRO A 76 -6.17 4.65 -15.72
N GLN A 77 -6.32 5.90 -15.28
CA GLN A 77 -6.61 7.07 -16.12
C GLN A 77 -5.35 7.92 -16.38
N GLY A 78 -4.20 7.53 -15.83
CA GLY A 78 -2.93 8.23 -15.99
C GLY A 78 -2.40 8.16 -17.41
N SER A 79 -1.65 9.18 -17.84
CA SER A 79 -1.01 9.26 -19.16
C SER A 79 0.33 8.52 -19.25
N HIS A 80 0.83 8.03 -18.11
CA HIS A 80 2.12 7.33 -18.01
C HIS A 80 2.00 5.94 -18.67
N ARG A 81 2.92 5.61 -19.59
CA ARG A 81 3.07 4.28 -20.21
C ARG A 81 4.47 3.76 -19.98
#